data_AF-A0AAW4I5R8-F1
#
_entry.id   AF-A0AAW4I5R8-F1
#
_cell.length_a   1.000
_cell.length_b   1.000
_cell.length_c   1.000
_cell.angle_alpha   90.00
_cell.angle_beta   90.00
_cell.angle_gamma   90.00
#
_symmetry.space_group_name_H-M   'P 1'
#
loop_
_entity.id
_entity.type
_entity.pdbx_description
1 polymer ?
#
loop_
_entity_poly.entity_id
_entity_poly.type
_entity_poly.pdbx_seq_one_letter_code
_entity_poly.pdbx_strand_id
1 'polypeptide(L)'
;MDLSTSGGPGDLDELSEFDDEAVPEDFDPFAFENTLTPADSEMAELFDRVADAAEDDRQTPEVTDEDYEPETRWIVMRLKRHIKVLTSKGSSQESRWRAVQWLFVNGAKDAKGVSFHLSCEALSCRPEVVQLRTMYELWLRDAPLHRSLPLLSDRIPAEIGDMVFHAFPQYRKAEQVAADLWQYPGMPFAEAVEACRSHGQAPQLLDEMIARGVVGVTGTGDAMRCFLIGANPTQLSIAKRRVFTWPTLFT
;
A
#
# COMPACT_ATOMS: atom_id res chain seq x y z
N MET A 1 -31.74 15.63 47.42
CA MET A 1 -33.10 15.62 46.82
C MET A 1 -32.90 15.45 45.32
N ASP A 2 -32.74 14.24 44.78
CA ASP A 2 -33.43 12.95 45.00
C ASP A 2 -34.85 12.93 44.41
N LEU A 3 -35.31 11.88 43.70
CA LEU A 3 -34.62 10.76 43.00
C LEU A 3 -35.68 9.99 42.16
N SER A 4 -35.25 9.33 41.08
CA SER A 4 -35.95 8.21 40.38
C SER A 4 -37.39 8.49 39.88
N THR A 5 -38.15 7.62 39.19
CA THR A 5 -38.10 6.20 38.73
C THR A 5 -39.15 6.10 37.59
N SER A 6 -39.21 5.20 36.60
CA SER A 6 -38.45 4.05 36.04
C SER A 6 -39.14 3.67 34.70
N GLY A 7 -38.68 2.82 33.78
CA GLY A 7 -37.50 1.93 33.67
C GLY A 7 -37.49 1.24 32.28
N GLY A 8 -36.55 0.31 32.02
CA GLY A 8 -36.53 -0.53 30.80
C GLY A 8 -37.25 -1.89 31.00
N PRO A 9 -36.88 -2.98 30.30
CA PRO A 9 -35.88 -3.13 29.23
C PRO A 9 -36.47 -3.81 27.94
N GLY A 10 -35.61 -4.18 26.99
CA GLY A 10 -35.92 -4.98 25.79
C GLY A 10 -35.61 -4.24 24.48
N ASP A 11 -35.11 -4.87 23.42
CA ASP A 11 -34.60 -6.25 23.26
C ASP A 11 -33.37 -6.28 22.34
N LEU A 12 -32.59 -7.37 22.41
CA LEU A 12 -31.39 -7.62 21.59
C LEU A 12 -31.56 -8.91 20.79
N ASP A 13 -32.47 -8.90 19.81
CA ASP A 13 -32.54 -9.91 18.75
C ASP A 13 -33.23 -9.32 17.51
N GLU A 14 -32.50 -9.18 16.41
CA GLU A 14 -32.94 -9.18 14.99
C GLU A 14 -31.73 -8.83 14.09
N LEU A 15 -30.80 -9.78 13.98
CA LEU A 15 -29.82 -9.82 12.88
C LEU A 15 -30.32 -10.83 11.83
N SER A 16 -31.44 -10.49 11.19
CA SER A 16 -32.07 -11.30 10.15
C SER A 16 -31.36 -11.14 8.80
N GLU A 17 -31.03 -12.28 8.21
CA GLU A 17 -30.96 -12.55 6.76
C GLU A 17 -29.91 -11.78 5.93
N PHE A 18 -28.93 -12.53 5.44
CA PHE A 18 -28.14 -12.17 4.24
C PHE A 18 -29.00 -12.52 3.01
N ASP A 19 -29.16 -11.58 2.08
CA ASP A 19 -29.63 -11.87 0.72
C ASP A 19 -28.41 -12.11 -0.20
N ASP A 20 -28.31 -13.33 -0.75
CA ASP A 20 -27.38 -13.67 -1.83
C ASP A 20 -28.10 -13.50 -3.18
N GLU A 21 -28.01 -12.30 -3.79
CA GLU A 21 -28.55 -12.06 -5.13
C GLU A 21 -27.49 -12.29 -6.23
N ALA A 22 -27.89 -12.99 -7.30
CA ALA A 22 -26.97 -13.74 -8.15
C ALA A 22 -26.38 -12.96 -9.34
N VAL A 23 -25.21 -13.40 -9.81
CA VAL A 23 -24.59 -12.96 -11.06
C VAL A 23 -25.12 -13.83 -12.23
N PRO A 24 -25.50 -13.26 -13.39
CA PRO A 24 -25.93 -14.05 -14.56
C PRO A 24 -24.80 -14.92 -15.14
N GLU A 25 -25.14 -16.14 -15.59
CA GLU A 25 -24.14 -17.15 -16.00
C GLU A 25 -23.55 -16.93 -17.41
N ASP A 26 -24.22 -16.18 -18.29
CA ASP A 26 -23.87 -16.04 -19.72
C ASP A 26 -23.09 -14.74 -20.07
N PHE A 27 -21.99 -14.43 -19.36
CA PHE A 27 -21.08 -13.34 -19.75
C PHE A 27 -19.71 -13.87 -20.21
N ASP A 28 -19.51 -13.96 -21.54
CA ASP A 28 -18.20 -14.17 -22.16
C ASP A 28 -17.46 -12.83 -22.36
N PRO A 29 -16.33 -12.57 -21.67
CA PRO A 29 -15.59 -11.31 -21.81
C PRO A 29 -14.74 -11.21 -23.09
N PHE A 30 -14.58 -12.28 -23.87
CA PHE A 30 -13.51 -12.41 -24.87
C PHE A 30 -13.99 -12.52 -26.34
N ALA A 31 -15.28 -12.35 -26.60
CA ALA A 31 -15.84 -12.32 -27.95
C ALA A 31 -15.48 -11.01 -28.72
N PHE A 32 -14.24 -10.91 -29.21
CA PHE A 32 -13.80 -9.84 -30.10
C PHE A 32 -13.08 -10.40 -31.33
N GLU A 33 -13.75 -10.38 -32.48
CA GLU A 33 -13.09 -10.64 -33.78
C GLU A 33 -12.13 -9.50 -34.08
N ASN A 34 -10.84 -9.80 -34.24
CA ASN A 34 -9.80 -8.81 -34.51
C ASN A 34 -8.95 -9.22 -35.72
N THR A 35 -9.17 -8.58 -36.86
CA THR A 35 -8.38 -8.78 -38.08
C THR A 35 -7.05 -8.02 -37.97
N LEU A 36 -6.00 -8.75 -37.59
CA LEU A 36 -4.63 -8.24 -37.44
C LEU A 36 -4.09 -7.58 -38.72
N THR A 37 -3.32 -6.51 -38.55
CA THR A 37 -2.61 -5.78 -39.58
C THR A 37 -1.09 -6.03 -39.49
N PRO A 38 -0.28 -5.73 -40.53
CA PRO A 38 1.16 -5.99 -40.49
C PRO A 38 1.92 -5.27 -39.36
N ALA A 39 1.41 -4.16 -38.84
CA ALA A 39 2.01 -3.42 -37.73
C ALA A 39 1.92 -4.18 -36.39
N ASP A 40 0.92 -5.06 -36.25
CA ASP A 40 0.74 -5.86 -35.04
C ASP A 40 1.82 -6.94 -34.89
N SER A 41 2.48 -7.33 -35.99
CA SER A 41 3.56 -8.33 -35.99
C SER A 41 4.85 -7.83 -35.33
N GLU A 42 5.25 -6.56 -35.57
CA GLU A 42 6.43 -5.99 -34.90
C GLU A 42 6.17 -5.78 -33.40
N MET A 43 4.93 -5.45 -33.01
CA MET A 43 4.54 -5.37 -31.61
C MET A 43 4.47 -6.75 -30.94
N ALA A 44 3.94 -7.77 -31.62
CA ALA A 44 3.94 -9.15 -31.12
C ALA A 44 5.36 -9.68 -30.88
N GLU A 45 6.27 -9.50 -31.84
CA GLU A 45 7.69 -9.85 -31.65
C GLU A 45 8.35 -9.02 -30.52
N LEU A 46 7.89 -7.80 -30.24
CA LEU A 46 8.37 -7.03 -29.10
C LEU A 46 7.85 -7.59 -27.77
N PHE A 47 6.59 -8.06 -27.74
CA PHE A 47 5.99 -8.68 -26.55
C PHE A 47 6.58 -10.06 -26.25
N ASP A 48 6.81 -10.91 -27.26
CA ASP A 48 7.46 -12.21 -27.08
C ASP A 48 8.90 -12.04 -26.55
N ARG A 49 9.68 -11.13 -27.13
CA ARG A 49 11.02 -10.80 -26.62
C ARG A 49 11.02 -10.15 -25.23
N VAL A 50 9.88 -9.60 -24.77
CA VAL A 50 9.66 -9.11 -23.41
C VAL A 50 9.24 -10.23 -22.46
N ALA A 51 8.51 -11.24 -22.95
CA ALA A 51 8.15 -12.45 -22.21
C ALA A 51 9.37 -13.36 -21.98
N ASP A 52 10.17 -13.63 -23.03
CA ASP A 52 11.46 -14.33 -22.92
C ASP A 52 12.45 -13.57 -21.99
N ALA A 53 12.33 -12.25 -21.91
CA ALA A 53 13.10 -11.43 -20.98
C ALA A 53 12.56 -11.41 -19.53
N ALA A 54 11.42 -12.08 -19.26
CA ALA A 54 10.75 -12.13 -17.97
C ALA A 54 11.03 -13.40 -17.15
N GLU A 55 11.82 -14.36 -17.67
CA GLU A 55 12.41 -15.44 -16.86
C GLU A 55 13.50 -14.89 -15.91
N ASP A 56 13.07 -14.20 -14.84
CA ASP A 56 13.91 -13.93 -13.66
C ASP A 56 13.93 -15.20 -12.80
N ASP A 57 14.93 -16.04 -13.06
CA ASP A 57 15.19 -17.36 -12.43
C ASP A 57 15.26 -17.32 -10.87
N ARG A 58 15.21 -16.12 -10.27
CA ARG A 58 15.07 -15.88 -8.84
C ARG A 58 13.64 -16.10 -8.35
N GLN A 59 13.10 -17.30 -8.56
CA GLN A 59 11.87 -17.71 -7.88
C GLN A 59 12.08 -17.62 -6.37
N THR A 60 11.55 -16.56 -5.76
CA THR A 60 11.47 -16.44 -4.31
C THR A 60 10.44 -17.47 -3.84
N PRO A 61 10.80 -18.43 -2.96
CA PRO A 61 9.87 -19.48 -2.55
C PRO A 61 8.56 -18.89 -2.02
N GLU A 62 7.43 -19.44 -2.46
CA GLU A 62 6.12 -19.01 -1.98
C GLU A 62 5.90 -19.51 -0.55
N VAL A 63 6.04 -18.60 0.43
CA VAL A 63 5.86 -18.91 1.85
C VAL A 63 4.37 -18.94 2.18
N THR A 64 3.86 -20.13 2.44
CA THR A 64 2.46 -20.40 2.78
C THR A 64 2.16 -20.08 4.25
N ASP A 65 0.93 -20.33 4.72
CA ASP A 65 0.65 -20.35 6.16
C ASP A 65 1.10 -21.66 6.83
N GLU A 66 1.45 -22.71 6.07
CA GLU A 66 1.87 -24.01 6.61
C GLU A 66 3.34 -24.04 7.03
N ASP A 67 4.18 -23.19 6.43
CA ASP A 67 5.61 -23.00 6.75
C ASP A 67 5.85 -22.35 8.13
N TYR A 68 4.79 -21.90 8.81
CA TYR A 68 4.85 -21.31 10.16
C TYR A 68 4.42 -22.32 11.22
N GLU A 69 5.20 -22.37 12.31
CA GLU A 69 4.86 -23.11 13.52
C GLU A 69 3.43 -22.80 14.02
N PRO A 70 2.70 -23.78 14.59
CA PRO A 70 1.32 -23.57 15.05
C PRO A 70 1.14 -22.37 16.00
N GLU A 71 2.16 -22.08 16.82
CA GLU A 71 2.18 -20.98 17.77
C GLU A 71 2.33 -19.59 17.13
N THR A 72 2.92 -19.49 15.93
CA THR A 72 3.12 -18.23 15.21
C THR A 72 2.15 -18.05 14.04
N ARG A 73 1.62 -19.14 13.47
CA ARG A 73 0.66 -19.17 12.36
C ARG A 73 -0.55 -18.26 12.58
N TRP A 74 -1.13 -18.25 13.80
CA TRP A 74 -2.27 -17.37 14.10
C TRP A 74 -1.90 -15.88 14.08
N ILE A 75 -0.64 -15.53 14.32
CA ILE A 75 -0.11 -14.16 14.26
C ILE A 75 0.05 -13.73 12.80
N VAL A 76 0.56 -14.62 11.94
CA VAL A 76 0.63 -14.40 10.48
C VAL A 76 -0.77 -14.18 9.90
N MET A 77 -1.74 -15.04 10.27
CA MET A 77 -3.14 -14.87 9.88
C MET A 77 -3.75 -13.55 10.41
N ARG A 78 -3.35 -13.10 11.62
CA ARG A 78 -3.76 -11.80 12.18
C ARG A 78 -3.26 -10.65 11.32
N LEU A 79 -1.96 -10.65 11.01
CA LEU A 79 -1.31 -9.64 10.19
C LEU A 79 -1.87 -9.60 8.76
N LYS A 80 -1.96 -10.76 8.09
CA LYS A 80 -2.59 -10.91 6.76
C LYS A 80 -4.03 -10.38 6.76
N ARG A 81 -4.83 -10.63 7.82
CA ARG A 81 -6.20 -10.11 7.94
C ARG A 81 -6.24 -8.58 8.05
N HIS A 82 -5.40 -7.97 8.89
CA HIS A 82 -5.38 -6.51 9.04
C HIS A 82 -4.95 -5.81 7.73
N ILE A 83 -3.93 -6.32 7.04
CA ILE A 83 -3.49 -5.80 5.73
C ILE A 83 -4.57 -5.99 4.66
N LYS A 84 -5.24 -7.15 4.60
CA LYS A 84 -6.33 -7.42 3.66
C LYS A 84 -7.54 -6.50 3.87
N VAL A 85 -7.91 -6.21 5.12
CA VAL A 85 -8.97 -5.22 5.43
C VAL A 85 -8.55 -3.81 5.00
N LEU A 86 -7.30 -3.43 5.25
CA LEU A 86 -6.80 -2.10 4.92
C LEU A 86 -6.72 -1.83 3.41
N THR A 87 -6.33 -2.84 2.62
CA THR A 87 -6.09 -2.74 1.17
C THR A 87 -7.26 -3.19 0.28
N SER A 88 -8.33 -3.76 0.85
CA SER A 88 -9.52 -4.18 0.09
C SER A 88 -10.49 -3.02 -0.15
N LYS A 89 -10.86 -2.80 -1.43
CA LYS A 89 -11.86 -1.78 -1.82
C LYS A 89 -13.27 -2.05 -1.26
N GLY A 90 -13.58 -3.31 -0.91
CA GLY A 90 -14.87 -3.69 -0.29
C GLY A 90 -14.92 -3.55 1.24
N SER A 91 -13.84 -3.12 1.91
CA SER A 91 -13.85 -2.95 3.37
C SER A 91 -14.36 -1.56 3.77
N SER A 92 -15.27 -1.51 4.76
CA SER A 92 -15.84 -0.24 5.24
C SER A 92 -14.75 0.71 5.77
N GLN A 93 -14.92 2.02 5.57
CA GLN A 93 -13.90 3.03 5.92
C GLN A 93 -13.54 2.99 7.42
N GLU A 94 -14.47 2.61 8.30
CA GLU A 94 -14.19 2.38 9.71
C GLU A 94 -13.32 1.13 9.93
N SER A 95 -13.60 0.01 9.26
CA SER A 95 -12.77 -1.20 9.34
C SER A 95 -11.36 -0.95 8.85
N ARG A 96 -11.22 -0.21 7.73
CA ARG A 96 -9.93 0.26 7.20
C ARG A 96 -9.22 1.14 8.24
N TRP A 97 -9.92 2.07 8.88
CA TRP A 97 -9.33 2.94 9.90
C TRP A 97 -8.89 2.20 11.17
N ARG A 98 -9.68 1.23 11.66
CA ARG A 98 -9.28 0.36 12.77
C ARG A 98 -8.03 -0.46 12.41
N ALA A 99 -7.88 -0.87 11.15
CA ALA A 99 -6.66 -1.52 10.65
C ALA A 99 -5.47 -0.54 10.58
N VAL A 100 -5.67 0.71 10.11
CA VAL A 100 -4.64 1.77 10.17
C VAL A 100 -4.16 1.99 11.60
N GLN A 101 -5.08 2.16 12.55
CA GLN A 101 -4.74 2.39 13.96
C GLN A 101 -3.92 1.23 14.53
N TRP A 102 -4.31 -0.02 14.28
CA TRP A 102 -3.56 -1.18 14.75
C TRP A 102 -2.15 -1.28 14.15
N LEU A 103 -2.01 -0.99 12.85
CA LEU A 103 -0.77 -1.23 12.09
C LEU A 103 0.22 -0.06 12.11
N PHE A 104 -0.25 1.17 12.37
CA PHE A 104 0.58 2.39 12.34
C PHE A 104 0.65 3.14 13.67
N VAL A 105 -0.05 2.75 14.75
CA VAL A 105 0.06 3.43 16.05
C VAL A 105 0.72 2.49 17.06
N ASN A 106 1.89 2.87 17.57
CA ASN A 106 2.60 2.09 18.57
C ASN A 106 1.74 1.86 19.83
N GLY A 107 1.78 0.63 20.37
CA GLY A 107 0.96 0.20 21.50
C GLY A 107 -0.55 0.04 21.23
N ALA A 108 -1.05 0.35 20.03
CA ALA A 108 -2.46 0.14 19.69
C ALA A 108 -2.80 -1.36 19.68
N LYS A 109 -3.86 -1.73 20.41
CA LYS A 109 -4.29 -3.12 20.59
C LYS A 109 -5.61 -3.40 19.89
N ASP A 110 -5.70 -4.59 19.31
CA ASP A 110 -6.96 -5.12 18.78
C ASP A 110 -7.87 -5.68 19.88
N ALA A 111 -9.05 -6.19 19.50
CA ALA A 111 -10.04 -6.75 20.42
C ALA A 111 -9.61 -8.03 21.18
N LYS A 112 -8.44 -8.61 20.90
CA LYS A 112 -7.79 -9.67 21.70
C LYS A 112 -6.63 -9.14 22.56
N GLY A 113 -6.41 -7.83 22.60
CA GLY A 113 -5.31 -7.21 23.35
C GLY A 113 -3.94 -7.28 22.66
N VAL A 114 -3.88 -7.72 21.41
CA VAL A 114 -2.63 -7.89 20.64
C VAL A 114 -2.35 -6.62 19.82
N SER A 115 -1.11 -6.14 19.85
CA SER A 115 -0.64 -5.01 19.04
C SER A 115 0.22 -5.47 17.87
N PHE A 116 0.26 -4.69 16.78
CA PHE A 116 1.12 -4.93 15.62
C PHE A 116 2.61 -5.13 16.00
N HIS A 117 3.16 -4.26 16.85
CA HIS A 117 4.56 -4.36 17.29
C HIS A 117 4.89 -5.69 17.98
N LEU A 118 4.02 -6.17 18.88
CA LEU A 118 4.13 -7.50 19.51
C LEU A 118 3.98 -8.64 18.50
N SER A 119 3.16 -8.47 17.44
CA SER A 119 3.08 -9.44 16.34
C SER A 119 4.38 -9.48 15.52
N CYS A 120 5.03 -8.34 15.29
CA CYS A 120 6.33 -8.28 14.63
C CYS A 120 7.45 -8.89 15.47
N GLU A 121 7.50 -8.60 16.76
CA GLU A 121 8.44 -9.21 17.73
C GLU A 121 8.32 -10.75 17.73
N ALA A 122 7.11 -11.28 17.86
CA ALA A 122 6.85 -12.72 17.86
C ALA A 122 7.14 -13.41 16.51
N LEU A 123 7.14 -12.66 15.41
CA LEU A 123 7.53 -13.14 14.06
C LEU A 123 9.00 -12.80 13.71
N SER A 124 9.77 -12.24 14.64
CA SER A 124 11.15 -11.75 14.42
C SER A 124 11.30 -10.84 13.19
N CYS A 125 10.24 -10.09 12.85
CA CYS A 125 10.18 -9.25 11.66
C CYS A 125 10.17 -7.76 12.02
N ARG A 126 10.60 -6.93 11.06
CA ARG A 126 10.82 -5.50 11.27
C ARG A 126 9.54 -4.69 10.99
N PRO A 127 8.97 -3.98 11.99
CA PRO A 127 7.70 -3.25 11.83
C PRO A 127 7.72 -2.28 10.64
N GLU A 128 8.81 -1.55 10.46
CA GLU A 128 9.00 -0.55 9.42
C GLU A 128 8.97 -1.15 8.01
N VAL A 129 9.48 -2.38 7.84
CA VAL A 129 9.45 -3.11 6.57
C VAL A 129 8.02 -3.56 6.23
N VAL A 130 7.26 -4.00 7.23
CA VAL A 130 5.87 -4.44 7.05
C VAL A 130 4.94 -3.25 6.83
N GLN A 131 5.17 -2.11 7.49
CA GLN A 131 4.47 -0.84 7.24
C GLN A 131 4.76 -0.32 5.82
N LEU A 132 6.03 -0.26 5.40
CA LEU A 132 6.42 0.15 4.05
C LEU A 132 5.83 -0.78 2.98
N ARG A 133 5.86 -2.11 3.20
CA ARG A 133 5.18 -3.06 2.31
C ARG A 133 3.68 -2.81 2.28
N THR A 134 3.06 -2.43 3.39
CA THR A 134 1.63 -2.08 3.42
C THR A 134 1.33 -0.81 2.61
N MET A 135 2.22 0.20 2.59
CA MET A 135 2.09 1.34 1.67
C MET A 135 2.17 0.93 0.20
N TYR A 136 3.07 0.02 -0.14
CA TYR A 136 3.16 -0.57 -1.48
C TYR A 136 1.89 -1.35 -1.86
N GLU A 137 1.34 -2.16 -0.96
CA GLU A 137 0.11 -2.93 -1.18
C GLU A 137 -1.16 -2.04 -1.28
N LEU A 138 -1.14 -0.82 -0.68
CA LEU A 138 -2.15 0.22 -0.85
C LEU A 138 -2.06 0.89 -2.23
N TRP A 139 -0.85 1.20 -2.71
CA TRP A 139 -0.60 1.69 -4.07
C TRP A 139 -1.03 0.66 -5.12
N LEU A 140 -0.54 -0.58 -5.00
CA LEU A 140 -0.74 -1.66 -5.97
C LEU A 140 -2.23 -2.02 -6.20
N ARG A 141 -3.09 -1.82 -5.19
CA ARG A 141 -4.54 -2.03 -5.30
C ARG A 141 -5.34 -0.76 -5.56
N ASP A 142 -4.70 0.40 -5.74
CA ASP A 142 -5.37 1.69 -5.85
C ASP A 142 -6.39 1.89 -4.70
N ALA A 143 -5.89 1.77 -3.47
CA ALA A 143 -6.69 1.78 -2.26
C ALA A 143 -6.30 2.95 -1.33
N PRO A 144 -6.42 4.23 -1.77
CA PRO A 144 -6.03 5.39 -0.97
C PRO A 144 -6.77 5.44 0.38
N LEU A 145 -6.15 6.08 1.37
CA LEU A 145 -6.85 6.46 2.61
C LEU A 145 -7.68 7.72 2.37
N HIS A 146 -8.80 7.84 3.09
CA HIS A 146 -9.68 9.03 3.00
C HIS A 146 -9.18 10.22 3.85
N ARG A 147 -8.10 10.04 4.61
CA ARG A 147 -7.44 11.04 5.47
C ARG A 147 -6.02 10.60 5.81
N SER A 148 -5.22 11.51 6.34
CA SER A 148 -3.91 11.22 6.92
C SER A 148 -3.96 10.19 8.04
N LEU A 149 -2.82 9.55 8.33
CA LEU A 149 -2.62 8.67 9.49
C LEU A 149 -2.90 9.42 10.82
N PRO A 150 -3.20 8.70 11.92
CA PRO A 150 -3.42 9.29 13.25
C PRO A 150 -2.24 10.15 13.73
N LEU A 151 -2.50 11.14 14.60
CA LEU A 151 -1.44 11.99 15.17
C LEU A 151 -0.35 11.22 15.95
N LEU A 152 -0.71 10.04 16.48
CA LEU A 152 0.21 9.14 17.19
C LEU A 152 0.76 8.03 16.28
N SER A 153 0.74 8.22 14.96
CA SER A 153 1.31 7.23 14.06
C SER A 153 2.83 7.19 14.10
N ASP A 154 3.38 6.01 13.85
CA ASP A 154 4.79 5.82 13.58
C ASP A 154 5.21 6.71 12.39
N ARG A 155 6.33 7.40 12.55
CA ARG A 155 6.88 8.30 11.53
C ARG A 155 7.43 7.49 10.35
N ILE A 156 7.72 8.19 9.25
CA ILE A 156 8.54 7.62 8.18
C ILE A 156 9.80 6.97 8.76
N PRO A 157 10.15 5.73 8.37
CA PRO A 157 11.35 5.06 8.89
C PRO A 157 12.61 5.85 8.54
N ALA A 158 13.56 5.92 9.46
CA ALA A 158 14.76 6.74 9.31
C ALA A 158 15.55 6.36 8.04
N GLU A 159 15.65 5.06 7.76
CA GLU A 159 16.32 4.49 6.59
C GLU A 159 15.68 4.95 5.27
N ILE A 160 14.38 5.24 5.26
CA ILE A 160 13.65 5.74 4.08
C ILE A 160 13.79 7.26 3.98
N GLY A 161 13.80 7.98 5.11
CA GLY A 161 14.12 9.41 5.15
C GLY A 161 15.54 9.71 4.64
N ASP A 162 16.53 8.99 5.15
CA ASP A 162 17.95 9.10 4.77
C ASP A 162 18.17 8.69 3.31
N MET A 163 17.52 7.62 2.85
CA MET A 163 17.55 7.22 1.43
C MET A 163 17.02 8.32 0.51
N VAL A 164 15.90 8.98 0.88
CA VAL A 164 15.37 10.11 0.11
C VAL A 164 16.31 11.32 0.18
N PHE A 165 16.82 11.69 1.36
CA PHE A 165 17.77 12.78 1.52
C PHE A 165 19.03 12.60 0.65
N HIS A 166 19.57 11.38 0.59
CA HIS A 166 20.75 11.09 -0.21
C HIS A 166 20.48 10.90 -1.71
N ALA A 167 19.32 10.36 -2.10
CA ALA A 167 18.96 10.19 -3.51
C ALA A 167 18.65 11.52 -4.21
N PHE A 168 18.19 12.53 -3.47
CA PHE A 168 17.74 13.82 -4.00
C PHE A 168 18.59 15.00 -3.49
N PRO A 169 19.93 14.98 -3.64
CA PRO A 169 20.85 15.91 -2.97
C PRO A 169 20.70 17.38 -3.41
N GLN A 170 20.06 17.64 -4.55
CA GLN A 170 19.71 18.99 -5.00
C GLN A 170 18.48 19.57 -4.27
N TYR A 171 17.72 18.76 -3.54
CA TYR A 171 16.48 19.11 -2.83
C TYR A 171 16.65 18.94 -1.31
N ARG A 172 17.08 20.01 -0.62
CA ARG A 172 17.48 20.00 0.81
C ARG A 172 16.40 19.60 1.84
N LYS A 173 15.18 19.29 1.41
CA LYS A 173 14.05 18.86 2.25
C LYS A 173 13.21 17.76 1.60
N ALA A 174 13.79 16.94 0.72
CA ALA A 174 13.07 15.87 0.05
C ALA A 174 12.47 14.84 1.03
N GLU A 175 13.16 14.59 2.13
CA GLU A 175 12.73 13.71 3.23
C GLU A 175 11.48 14.24 3.97
N GLN A 176 11.27 15.56 4.00
CA GLN A 176 10.04 16.15 4.56
C GLN A 176 8.84 15.94 3.62
N VAL A 177 9.02 16.01 2.30
CA VAL A 177 7.97 15.65 1.32
C VAL A 177 7.66 14.15 1.39
N ALA A 178 8.67 13.29 1.58
CA ALA A 178 8.45 11.87 1.82
C ALA A 178 7.70 11.62 3.14
N ALA A 179 8.00 12.37 4.22
CA ALA A 179 7.29 12.26 5.48
C ALA A 179 5.79 12.62 5.35
N ASP A 180 5.45 13.64 4.57
CA ASP A 180 4.05 14.01 4.31
C ASP A 180 3.33 12.93 3.47
N LEU A 181 4.00 12.34 2.47
CA LEU A 181 3.46 11.22 1.68
C LEU A 181 3.34 9.91 2.47
N TRP A 182 4.16 9.71 3.50
CA TRP A 182 3.98 8.64 4.50
C TRP A 182 2.77 8.93 5.40
N GLN A 183 2.64 10.18 5.87
CA GLN A 183 1.53 10.60 6.73
C GLN A 183 0.19 10.61 6.00
N TYR A 184 0.15 10.70 4.66
CA TYR A 184 -1.09 10.58 3.88
C TYR A 184 -0.95 9.61 2.67
N PRO A 185 -1.08 8.29 2.88
CA PRO A 185 -1.06 7.29 1.81
C PRO A 185 -2.26 7.44 0.87
N GLY A 186 -2.00 7.86 -0.38
CA GLY A 186 -3.05 8.21 -1.34
C GLY A 186 -3.41 9.70 -1.36
N MET A 187 -2.53 10.57 -0.86
CA MET A 187 -2.59 12.03 -1.03
C MET A 187 -2.86 12.38 -2.50
N PRO A 188 -3.78 13.30 -2.83
CA PRO A 188 -3.99 13.71 -4.22
C PRO A 188 -2.78 14.50 -4.74
N PHE A 189 -2.47 14.35 -6.03
CA PHE A 189 -1.27 14.91 -6.66
C PHE A 189 -1.13 16.44 -6.45
N ALA A 190 -2.25 17.17 -6.46
CA ALA A 190 -2.27 18.61 -6.20
C ALA A 190 -1.80 18.97 -4.76
N GLU A 191 -2.15 18.17 -3.76
CA GLU A 191 -1.66 18.35 -2.38
C GLU A 191 -0.19 17.95 -2.26
N ALA A 192 0.26 16.91 -2.96
CA ALA A 192 1.67 16.51 -2.99
C ALA A 192 2.58 17.59 -3.62
N VAL A 193 2.10 18.25 -4.67
CA VAL A 193 2.76 19.43 -5.26
C VAL A 193 2.79 20.62 -4.29
N GLU A 194 1.75 20.81 -3.48
CA GLU A 194 1.73 21.88 -2.46
C GLU A 194 2.59 21.54 -1.23
N ALA A 195 2.76 20.27 -0.88
CA ALA A 195 3.74 19.82 0.12
C ALA A 195 5.18 20.16 -0.32
N CYS A 196 5.54 19.91 -1.59
CA CYS A 196 6.81 20.37 -2.16
C CYS A 196 7.02 21.88 -1.96
N ARG A 197 6.03 22.70 -2.33
CA ARG A 197 6.08 24.17 -2.18
C ARG A 197 6.18 24.61 -0.72
N SER A 198 5.44 23.97 0.18
CA SER A 198 5.43 24.25 1.62
C SER A 198 6.79 23.99 2.27
N HIS A 199 7.53 22.97 1.77
CA HIS A 199 8.92 22.71 2.15
C HIS A 199 9.94 23.51 1.33
N GLY A 200 9.51 24.49 0.52
CA GLY A 200 10.39 25.31 -0.30
C GLY A 200 11.14 24.53 -1.39
N GLN A 201 10.64 23.36 -1.77
CA GLN A 201 11.16 22.53 -2.86
C GLN A 201 10.43 22.86 -4.16
N ALA A 202 11.11 22.66 -5.30
CA ALA A 202 10.48 22.81 -6.60
C ALA A 202 9.54 21.61 -6.88
N PRO A 203 8.38 21.80 -7.52
CA PRO A 203 7.45 20.70 -7.84
C PRO A 203 8.09 19.51 -8.57
N GLN A 204 9.13 19.77 -9.37
CA GLN A 204 9.93 18.80 -10.11
C GLN A 204 10.57 17.70 -9.21
N LEU A 205 10.71 17.95 -7.90
CA LEU A 205 11.06 16.90 -6.94
C LEU A 205 10.07 15.73 -7.00
N LEU A 206 8.77 15.98 -7.09
CA LEU A 206 7.75 14.93 -7.13
C LEU A 206 7.87 14.12 -8.43
N ASP A 207 8.10 14.79 -9.57
CA ASP A 207 8.34 14.13 -10.86
C ASP A 207 9.61 13.25 -10.81
N GLU A 208 10.69 13.72 -10.18
CA GLU A 208 11.91 12.93 -9.97
C GLU A 208 11.68 11.75 -9.00
N MET A 209 10.92 11.93 -7.91
CA MET A 209 10.59 10.86 -6.97
C MET A 209 9.74 9.75 -7.61
N ILE A 210 8.85 10.11 -8.54
CA ILE A 210 8.10 9.15 -9.37
C ILE A 210 9.04 8.48 -10.39
N ALA A 211 9.87 9.25 -11.11
CA ALA A 211 10.78 8.73 -12.14
C ALA A 211 11.88 7.79 -11.59
N ARG A 212 12.19 7.86 -10.30
CA ARG A 212 13.10 6.95 -9.57
C ARG A 212 12.37 5.83 -8.79
N GLY A 213 11.04 5.75 -8.89
CA GLY A 213 10.25 4.68 -8.28
C GLY A 213 10.10 4.77 -6.76
N VAL A 214 10.31 5.94 -6.15
CA VAL A 214 10.15 6.19 -4.71
C VAL A 214 8.70 6.51 -4.36
N VAL A 215 8.00 7.21 -5.26
CA VAL A 215 6.59 7.61 -5.12
C VAL A 215 5.76 6.91 -6.19
N GLY A 216 4.87 6.02 -5.73
CA GLY A 216 3.89 5.37 -6.57
C GLY A 216 2.72 6.30 -6.88
N VAL A 217 2.22 6.23 -8.12
CA VAL A 217 1.03 6.99 -8.54
C VAL A 217 -0.07 6.08 -9.07
N THR A 218 -1.33 6.45 -8.83
CA THR A 218 -2.53 5.82 -9.41
C THR A 218 -3.49 6.88 -9.93
N GLY A 219 -4.46 6.48 -10.77
CA GLY A 219 -5.42 7.39 -11.40
C GLY A 219 -4.81 8.28 -12.48
N THR A 220 -5.60 9.21 -13.01
CA THR A 220 -5.21 10.19 -14.04
C THR A 220 -5.91 11.53 -13.78
N GLY A 221 -5.31 12.63 -14.25
CA GLY A 221 -5.86 13.98 -14.07
C GLY A 221 -6.12 14.32 -12.60
N ASP A 222 -7.26 14.95 -12.31
CA ASP A 222 -7.65 15.36 -10.95
C ASP A 222 -7.87 14.18 -9.97
N ALA A 223 -8.01 12.95 -10.49
CA ALA A 223 -8.11 11.75 -9.66
C ALA A 223 -6.74 11.21 -9.21
N MET A 224 -5.63 11.73 -9.74
CA MET A 224 -4.28 11.19 -9.55
C MET A 224 -3.84 11.23 -8.07
N ARG A 225 -3.39 10.09 -7.54
CA ARG A 225 -2.97 9.90 -6.13
C ARG A 225 -1.50 9.50 -6.03
N CYS A 226 -0.84 9.94 -4.96
CA CYS A 226 0.56 9.66 -4.63
C CYS A 226 0.67 8.80 -3.37
N PHE A 227 1.64 7.88 -3.37
CA PHE A 227 1.94 6.97 -2.27
C PHE A 227 3.46 6.86 -2.10
N LEU A 228 4.00 7.00 -0.88
CA LEU A 228 5.39 6.64 -0.64
C LEU A 228 5.52 5.11 -0.61
N ILE A 229 6.20 4.52 -1.59
CA ILE A 229 6.30 3.05 -1.74
C ILE A 229 7.69 2.48 -1.42
N GLY A 230 8.66 3.36 -1.11
CA GLY A 230 10.09 3.02 -1.06
C GLY A 230 10.65 2.84 -2.48
N ALA A 231 11.96 2.97 -2.69
CA ALA A 231 12.54 2.89 -4.03
C ALA A 231 12.33 1.50 -4.67
N ASN A 232 11.28 1.35 -5.48
CA ASN A 232 10.77 0.04 -5.87
C ASN A 232 11.04 -0.27 -7.36
N PRO A 233 11.80 -1.33 -7.68
CA PRO A 233 12.09 -1.69 -9.07
C PRO A 233 10.85 -2.07 -9.89
N THR A 234 9.69 -2.39 -9.28
CA THR A 234 8.48 -2.69 -10.07
C THR A 234 7.99 -1.49 -10.90
N GLN A 235 8.34 -0.26 -10.53
CA GLN A 235 8.06 0.94 -11.35
C GLN A 235 9.10 1.20 -12.45
N LEU A 236 10.25 0.52 -12.41
CA LEU A 236 11.30 0.66 -13.41
C LEU A 236 11.02 -0.26 -14.61
N SER A 237 11.42 0.16 -15.81
CA SER A 237 11.40 -0.70 -17.00
C SER A 237 12.33 -1.91 -16.81
N ILE A 238 12.07 -3.03 -17.49
CA ILE A 238 12.84 -4.29 -17.33
C ILE A 238 14.35 -4.05 -17.49
N ALA A 239 14.76 -3.23 -18.46
CA ALA A 239 16.15 -2.82 -18.64
C ALA A 239 16.72 -2.10 -17.40
N LYS A 240 15.98 -1.14 -16.82
CA LYS A 240 16.38 -0.47 -15.56
C LYS A 240 16.34 -1.40 -14.35
N ARG A 241 15.39 -2.36 -14.27
CA ARG A 241 15.35 -3.38 -13.20
C ARG A 241 16.60 -4.24 -13.17
N ARG A 242 17.09 -4.67 -14.34
CA ARG A 242 18.29 -5.52 -14.48
C ARG A 242 19.58 -4.85 -13.99
N VAL A 243 19.62 -3.51 -13.92
CA VAL A 243 20.73 -2.73 -13.34
C VAL A 243 20.37 -2.02 -12.03
N PHE A 244 19.16 -2.24 -11.50
CA PHE A 244 18.74 -1.67 -10.23
C PHE A 244 19.49 -2.37 -9.10
N THR A 245 20.26 -1.60 -8.35
CA THR A 245 20.91 -2.03 -7.12
C THR A 245 20.58 -1.01 -6.05
N TRP A 246 20.40 -1.42 -4.79
CA TRP A 246 20.17 -0.46 -3.72
C TRP A 246 21.28 0.62 -3.61
N PRO A 247 22.58 0.31 -3.88
CA PRO A 247 23.62 1.32 -4.05
C PRO A 247 23.39 2.37 -5.15
N THR A 248 22.72 2.07 -6.27
CA THR A 248 22.52 3.05 -7.38
C THR A 248 21.46 4.12 -7.10
N LEU A 249 20.93 4.17 -5.87
CA LEU A 249 20.19 5.33 -5.34
C LEU A 249 21.11 6.39 -4.71
N PHE A 250 22.38 6.05 -4.47
CA PHE A 250 23.37 6.86 -3.74
C PHE A 250 24.54 7.30 -4.64
N THR A 251 24.33 7.31 -5.97
CA THR A 251 25.33 7.62 -7.02
C THR A 251 24.77 8.60 -8.05
#